data_AF-A0A0F9DI29-F1
#
_entry.id   AF-A0A0F9DI29-F1
#
_cell.length_a   1.000
_cell.length_b   1.000
_cell.length_c   1.000
_cell.angle_alpha   90.00
_cell.angle_beta   90.00
_cell.angle_gamma   90.00
#
_symmetry.space_group_name_H-M   'P 1'
#
loop_
_entity.id
_entity.type
_entity.pdbx_description
1 polymer ?
#
loop_
_entity_poly.entity_id
_entity_poly.type
_entity_poly.pdbx_seq_one_letter_code
_entity_poly.pdbx_strand_id
1 'polypeptide(L)'
;MKQKIPLEKATEEIDGWLDRKKIYPSAREECSDQIDTLVEAISLGDLSLNDKGEFKHELLFPLKEEQALTQLEYKARLNDRMLEPYLKGIKAGDGVARIVAYLACLTSQAKGIIKALDTADRKITNAIVIFFIS
;
A
#
# COMPACT_ATOMS: atom_id res chain seq x y z
N MET A 1 1.37 -19.67 -8.19
CA MET A 1 2.64 -19.72 -7.43
C MET A 1 3.06 -18.29 -7.18
N LYS A 2 3.44 -17.93 -5.94
CA LYS A 2 4.03 -16.62 -5.64
C LYS A 2 5.35 -16.50 -6.42
N GLN A 3 5.47 -15.51 -7.30
CA GLN A 3 6.67 -15.32 -8.10
C GLN A 3 7.70 -14.59 -7.24
N LYS A 4 8.57 -15.36 -6.59
CA LYS A 4 9.69 -14.80 -5.83
C LYS A 4 10.74 -14.26 -6.79
N ILE A 5 11.28 -13.10 -6.46
CA ILE A 5 12.38 -12.48 -7.21
C ILE A 5 13.53 -12.13 -6.27
N PRO A 6 14.78 -12.08 -6.77
CA PRO A 6 15.92 -11.63 -5.96
C PRO A 6 15.68 -10.23 -5.39
N LEU A 7 16.23 -9.96 -4.19
CA LEU A 7 16.10 -8.65 -3.53
C LEU A 7 16.55 -7.50 -4.43
N GLU A 8 17.66 -7.66 -5.17
CA GLU A 8 18.17 -6.65 -6.10
C GLU A 8 17.11 -6.24 -7.13
N LYS A 9 16.40 -7.22 -7.72
CA LYS A 9 15.33 -6.95 -8.68
C LYS A 9 14.12 -6.28 -8.02
N ALA A 10 13.79 -6.69 -6.79
CA ALA A 10 12.72 -6.06 -6.02
C ALA A 10 13.05 -4.59 -5.68
N THR A 11 14.32 -4.30 -5.35
CA THR A 11 14.82 -2.93 -5.16
C THR A 11 14.66 -2.10 -6.43
N GLU A 12 15.08 -2.62 -7.58
CA GLU A 12 14.91 -1.93 -8.88
C GLU A 12 13.44 -1.63 -9.19
N GLU A 13 12.52 -2.57 -8.89
CA GLU A 13 11.08 -2.36 -9.09
C GLU A 13 10.52 -1.25 -8.19
N ILE A 14 10.92 -1.22 -6.91
CA ILE A 14 10.51 -0.16 -5.97
C ILE A 14 11.13 1.19 -6.34
N ASP A 15 12.40 1.24 -6.70
CA ASP A 15 13.05 2.48 -7.14
C ASP A 15 12.35 3.06 -8.37
N GLY A 16 12.06 2.22 -9.37
CA GLY A 16 11.31 2.63 -10.55
C GLY A 16 9.87 3.07 -10.24
N TRP A 17 9.24 2.52 -9.20
CA TRP A 17 7.94 2.99 -8.71
C TRP A 17 8.04 4.37 -8.06
N LEU A 18 9.01 4.57 -7.18
CA LEU A 18 9.26 5.84 -6.49
C LEU A 18 9.62 6.95 -7.49
N ASP A 19 10.38 6.62 -8.55
CA ASP A 19 10.70 7.53 -9.65
C ASP A 19 9.44 7.96 -10.41
N ARG A 20 8.56 7.00 -10.75
CA ARG A 20 7.27 7.29 -11.40
C ARG A 20 6.35 8.16 -10.54
N LYS A 21 6.41 8.00 -9.21
CA LYS A 21 5.72 8.85 -8.24
C LYS A 21 6.43 10.17 -7.98
N LYS A 22 7.64 10.37 -8.52
CA LYS A 22 8.47 11.56 -8.32
C LYS A 22 8.80 11.82 -6.84
N ILE A 23 9.06 10.76 -6.09
CA ILE A 23 9.48 10.87 -4.68
C ILE A 23 10.94 11.34 -4.64
N TYR A 24 11.16 12.48 -3.99
CA TYR A 24 12.48 13.09 -3.82
C TYR A 24 13.42 12.24 -2.95
N PRO A 25 14.75 12.30 -3.16
CA PRO A 25 15.71 11.50 -2.39
C PRO A 25 15.59 11.67 -0.87
N SER A 26 15.41 12.90 -0.37
CA SER A 26 15.26 13.15 1.07
C SER A 26 14.05 12.44 1.67
N ALA A 27 12.92 12.38 0.94
CA ALA A 27 11.74 11.66 1.38
C ALA A 27 11.93 10.13 1.34
N ARG A 28 12.81 9.62 0.46
CA ARG A 28 13.18 8.20 0.45
C ARG A 28 14.03 7.84 1.66
N GLU A 29 14.97 8.70 2.03
CA GLU A 29 15.79 8.54 3.25
C GLU A 29 14.90 8.51 4.50
N GLU A 30 13.94 9.44 4.61
CA GLU A 30 12.99 9.46 5.73
C GLU A 30 12.05 8.25 5.78
N CYS A 31 11.85 7.58 4.64
CA CYS A 31 10.95 6.43 4.50
C CYS A 31 11.70 5.11 4.26
N SER A 32 12.97 5.00 4.64
CA SER A 32 13.80 3.81 4.35
C SER A 32 13.17 2.52 4.86
N ASP A 33 12.64 2.53 6.09
CA ASP A 33 11.99 1.37 6.70
C ASP A 33 10.75 0.89 5.91
N GLN A 34 10.01 1.83 5.33
CA GLN A 34 8.86 1.51 4.48
C GLN A 34 9.33 0.97 3.14
N ILE A 35 10.38 1.54 2.55
CA ILE A 35 10.98 1.05 1.30
C ILE A 35 11.46 -0.40 1.48
N ASP A 36 12.21 -0.68 2.55
CA ASP A 36 12.71 -2.01 2.86
C ASP A 36 11.57 -3.01 3.03
N THR A 37 10.49 -2.60 3.70
CA THR A 37 9.27 -3.42 3.84
C THR A 37 8.65 -3.75 2.47
N LEU A 38 8.60 -2.80 1.54
CA LEU A 38 8.05 -3.03 0.20
C LEU A 38 8.96 -3.92 -0.65
N VAL A 39 10.28 -3.73 -0.57
CA VAL A 39 11.28 -4.57 -1.28
C VAL A 39 11.19 -6.01 -0.80
N GLU A 40 11.13 -6.23 0.51
CA GLU A 40 10.97 -7.57 1.08
C GLU A 40 9.66 -8.22 0.62
N ALA A 41 8.54 -7.49 0.67
CA ALA A 41 7.24 -7.99 0.24
C ALA A 41 7.21 -8.36 -1.25
N ILE A 42 7.87 -7.58 -2.13
CA ILE A 42 8.00 -7.93 -3.55
C ILE A 42 8.89 -9.16 -3.72
N SER A 43 10.04 -9.21 -3.05
CA SER A 43 10.97 -10.34 -3.17
C SER A 43 10.34 -11.67 -2.75
N LEU A 44 9.52 -11.64 -1.69
CA LEU A 44 8.77 -12.80 -1.19
C LEU A 44 7.56 -13.17 -2.06
N GLY A 45 7.15 -12.29 -2.98
CA GLY A 45 6.00 -12.46 -3.87
C GLY A 45 4.65 -12.22 -3.19
N ASP A 46 4.65 -11.48 -2.08
CA ASP A 46 3.44 -11.01 -1.39
C ASP A 46 2.94 -9.71 -2.01
N LEU A 47 3.85 -8.90 -2.57
CA LEU A 47 3.53 -7.70 -3.33
C LEU A 47 4.01 -7.87 -4.77
N SER A 48 3.27 -7.31 -5.72
CA SER A 48 3.70 -7.23 -7.12
C SER A 48 3.26 -5.90 -7.70
N LEU A 49 4.06 -5.38 -8.64
CA LEU A 49 3.83 -4.10 -9.28
C LEU A 49 3.56 -4.31 -10.77
N ASN A 50 2.50 -3.72 -11.30
CA ASN A 50 2.20 -3.79 -12.72
C ASN A 50 2.81 -2.61 -13.51
N ASP A 51 2.73 -2.68 -14.84
CA ASP A 51 3.26 -1.65 -15.73
C ASP A 51 2.60 -0.27 -15.53
N LYS A 52 1.38 -0.24 -14.99
CA LYS A 52 0.64 0.98 -14.68
C LYS A 52 1.08 1.62 -13.35
N GLY A 53 1.94 0.97 -12.59
CA GLY A 53 2.38 1.45 -11.28
C GLY A 53 1.38 1.17 -10.17
N GLU A 54 0.48 0.21 -10.38
CA GLU A 54 -0.50 -0.26 -9.40
C GLU A 54 0.07 -1.49 -8.69
N PHE A 55 -0.04 -1.50 -7.36
CA PHE A 55 0.34 -2.65 -6.57
C PHE A 55 -0.79 -3.68 -6.52
N LYS A 56 -0.41 -4.95 -6.45
CA LYS A 56 -1.25 -6.06 -6.06
C LYS A 56 -0.60 -6.77 -4.88
N HIS A 57 -1.29 -6.79 -3.74
CA HIS A 57 -0.85 -7.42 -2.50
C HIS A 57 -1.67 -8.69 -2.27
N GLU A 58 -1.02 -9.85 -2.34
CA GLU A 58 -1.59 -11.11 -1.92
C GLU A 58 -1.57 -11.19 -0.39
N LEU A 59 -2.74 -11.24 0.24
CA LEU A 59 -2.85 -11.21 1.70
C LEU A 59 -2.21 -12.45 2.31
N LEU A 60 -1.36 -12.23 3.30
CA LEU A 60 -0.77 -13.27 4.13
C LEU A 60 -1.84 -13.95 4.98
N PHE A 61 -2.80 -13.17 5.47
CA PHE A 61 -3.94 -13.63 6.25
C PHE A 61 -5.26 -13.23 5.57
N PRO A 62 -5.74 -14.04 4.59
CA PRO A 62 -7.00 -13.78 3.91
C PRO A 62 -8.18 -13.67 4.87
N LEU A 63 -9.06 -12.69 4.63
CA LEU A 63 -10.29 -12.52 5.39
C LEU A 63 -11.36 -13.46 4.81
N LYS A 64 -11.70 -14.51 5.55
CA LYS A 64 -12.60 -15.59 5.10
C LYS A 64 -14.08 -15.37 5.43
N GLU A 65 -14.52 -14.12 5.49
CA GLU A 65 -15.96 -13.80 5.66
C GLU A 65 -16.75 -14.09 4.35
N GLU A 66 -18.03 -13.71 4.28
CA GLU A 66 -18.98 -14.05 3.19
C GLU A 66 -18.42 -13.83 1.76
N GLN A 67 -17.44 -12.93 1.60
CA GLN A 67 -16.57 -12.86 0.44
C GLN A 67 -15.11 -12.97 0.89
N ALA A 68 -14.45 -14.06 0.50
CA ALA A 68 -13.06 -14.27 0.84
C ALA A 68 -12.18 -13.21 0.15
N LEU A 69 -11.67 -12.26 0.92
CA LEU A 69 -10.69 -11.31 0.42
C LEU A 69 -9.31 -11.93 0.56
N THR A 70 -8.70 -12.25 -0.57
CA THR A 70 -7.36 -12.85 -0.65
C THR A 70 -6.30 -11.89 -1.14
N GLN A 71 -6.70 -10.76 -1.73
CA GLN A 71 -5.78 -9.79 -2.31
C GLN A 71 -6.31 -8.35 -2.19
N LEU A 72 -5.40 -7.38 -2.19
CA LEU A 72 -5.69 -5.95 -2.32
C LEU A 72 -5.02 -5.41 -3.59
N GLU A 73 -5.77 -4.61 -4.34
CA GLU A 73 -5.24 -3.88 -5.50
C GLU A 73 -5.22 -2.39 -5.18
N TYR A 74 -4.11 -1.71 -5.46
CA TYR A 74 -3.92 -0.30 -5.09
C TYR A 74 -3.86 0.55 -6.34
N LYS A 75 -4.66 1.61 -6.35
CA LYS A 75 -4.57 2.64 -7.41
C LYS A 75 -3.19 3.27 -7.44
N ALA A 76 -2.66 3.50 -8.64
CA ALA A 76 -1.36 4.16 -8.82
C ALA A 76 -1.35 5.61 -8.31
N ARG A 77 -2.50 6.29 -8.35
CA ARG A 77 -2.67 7.69 -7.96
C ARG A 77 -3.99 7.93 -7.23
N LEU A 78 -3.97 8.92 -6.35
CA LEU A 78 -5.15 9.51 -5.75
C LEU A 78 -5.19 11.00 -6.05
N ASN A 79 -6.38 11.57 -6.11
CA ASN A 79 -6.60 13.01 -6.12
C ASN A 79 -7.63 13.37 -5.04
N ASP A 80 -7.74 14.65 -4.72
CA ASP A 80 -8.59 15.13 -3.62
C ASP A 80 -10.06 14.77 -3.82
N ARG A 81 -10.56 14.81 -5.05
CA ARG A 81 -11.95 14.42 -5.37
C ARG A 81 -12.23 12.95 -5.04
N MET A 82 -11.25 12.07 -5.21
CA MET A 82 -11.38 10.65 -4.85
C MET A 82 -11.31 10.45 -3.33
N LEU A 83 -10.49 11.24 -2.64
CA LEU A 83 -10.23 11.12 -1.20
C LEU A 83 -11.30 11.78 -0.33
N GLU A 84 -11.88 12.89 -0.77
CA GLU A 84 -12.83 13.71 -0.01
C GLU A 84 -13.98 12.89 0.62
N PRO A 85 -14.64 11.95 -0.11
CA PRO A 85 -15.69 11.13 0.49
C PRO A 85 -15.19 10.23 1.63
N TYR A 86 -13.93 9.80 1.57
CA TYR A 86 -13.32 8.92 2.57
C TYR A 86 -12.81 9.69 3.79
N LEU A 87 -12.38 10.94 3.61
CA LEU A 87 -11.87 11.81 4.67
C LEU A 87 -12.99 12.57 5.42
N LYS A 88 -14.20 12.62 4.87
CA LYS A 88 -15.34 13.31 5.48
C LYS A 88 -15.56 12.86 6.94
N GLY A 89 -15.55 13.83 7.86
CA GLY A 89 -15.74 13.60 9.30
C GLY A 89 -14.51 13.13 10.06
N ILE A 90 -13.35 12.96 9.41
CA ILE A 90 -12.08 12.60 10.06
C ILE A 90 -11.34 13.87 10.49
N LYS A 91 -10.92 13.93 11.76
CA LYS A 91 -10.15 15.06 12.27
C LYS A 91 -8.72 15.03 11.74
N ALA A 92 -8.13 16.19 11.49
CA ALA A 92 -6.77 16.30 10.97
C ALA A 92 -5.70 15.63 11.86
N GLY A 93 -5.89 15.67 13.19
CA GLY A 93 -4.97 15.04 14.15
C GLY A 93 -5.14 13.53 14.34
N ASP A 94 -6.15 12.91 13.74
CA ASP A 94 -6.36 11.46 13.85
C ASP A 94 -5.62 10.73 12.71
N GLY A 95 -4.30 10.57 12.89
CA GLY A 95 -3.43 9.95 11.89
C GLY A 95 -3.87 8.53 11.51
N VAL A 96 -4.35 7.74 12.48
CA VAL A 96 -4.82 6.37 12.26
C VAL A 96 -6.07 6.37 11.38
N ALA A 97 -7.07 7.20 11.69
CA ALA A 97 -8.27 7.27 10.87
C ALA A 97 -7.99 7.78 9.45
N ARG A 98 -7.04 8.72 9.30
CA ARG A 98 -6.57 9.19 7.99
C ARG A 98 -5.94 8.06 7.19
N ILE A 99 -4.99 7.32 7.76
CA ILE A 99 -4.37 6.16 7.09
C ILE A 99 -5.43 5.17 6.60
N VAL A 100 -6.40 4.81 7.44
CA VAL A 100 -7.49 3.90 7.07
C VAL A 100 -8.34 4.46 5.92
N ALA A 101 -8.59 5.77 5.91
CA ALA A 101 -9.35 6.41 4.83
C ALA A 101 -8.58 6.42 3.50
N TYR A 102 -7.28 6.71 3.53
CA TYR A 102 -6.43 6.63 2.33
C TYR A 102 -6.35 5.21 1.81
N LEU A 103 -6.16 4.21 2.68
CA LEU A 103 -6.14 2.81 2.29
C LEU A 103 -7.47 2.34 1.68
N ALA A 104 -8.59 2.72 2.29
CA ALA A 104 -9.92 2.44 1.73
C ALA A 104 -10.09 3.07 0.35
N CYS A 105 -9.64 4.31 0.17
CA CYS A 105 -9.66 4.99 -1.12
C CYS A 105 -8.72 4.34 -2.15
N LEU A 106 -7.50 3.97 -1.77
CA LEU A 106 -6.52 3.29 -2.63
C LEU A 106 -7.05 1.96 -3.14
N THR A 107 -7.64 1.17 -2.25
CA THR A 107 -8.01 -0.23 -2.52
C THR A 107 -9.45 -0.44 -2.94
N SER A 108 -10.27 0.63 -2.91
CA SER A 108 -11.73 0.54 -3.05
C SER A 108 -12.40 -0.37 -2.00
N GLN A 109 -11.72 -0.70 -0.90
CA GLN A 109 -12.27 -1.53 0.16
C GLN A 109 -12.97 -0.70 1.22
N ALA A 110 -13.94 -1.31 1.91
CA ALA A 110 -14.59 -0.68 3.04
C ALA A 110 -13.59 -0.46 4.20
N LYS A 111 -13.76 0.63 4.97
CA LYS A 111 -12.90 0.91 6.13
C LYS A 111 -12.90 -0.22 7.17
N GLY A 112 -14.02 -0.95 7.30
CA GLY A 112 -14.11 -2.13 8.18
C GLY A 112 -13.15 -3.23 7.76
N ILE A 113 -13.07 -3.52 6.46
CA ILE A 113 -12.14 -4.49 5.87
C ILE A 113 -10.69 -4.09 6.13
N ILE A 114 -10.34 -2.82 5.88
CA ILE A 114 -8.98 -2.31 6.17
C ILE A 114 -8.63 -2.46 7.65
N LYS A 115 -9.59 -2.26 8.55
CA LYS A 115 -9.41 -2.46 9.99
C LYS A 115 -9.38 -3.93 10.41
N ALA A 116 -9.85 -4.86 9.59
CA ALA A 116 -9.81 -6.28 9.87
C ALA A 116 -8.50 -6.95 9.44
N LEU A 117 -7.68 -6.27 8.62
CA LEU A 117 -6.39 -6.79 8.18
C LEU A 117 -5.49 -7.15 9.37
N ASP A 118 -4.79 -8.27 9.23
CA ASP A 118 -3.77 -8.73 10.17
C ASP A 118 -2.61 -7.72 10.26
N THR A 119 -1.83 -7.79 11.34
CA THR A 119 -0.71 -6.89 11.57
C THR A 119 0.37 -7.01 10.49
N ALA A 120 0.63 -8.21 9.96
CA ALA A 120 1.59 -8.41 8.88
C ALA A 120 1.13 -7.73 7.58
N ASP A 121 -0.13 -7.96 7.18
CA ASP A 121 -0.71 -7.31 6.00
C ASP A 121 -0.79 -5.78 6.18
N ARG A 122 -1.12 -5.32 7.39
CA ARG A 122 -1.14 -3.90 7.75
C ARG A 122 0.23 -3.25 7.60
N LYS A 123 1.31 -3.92 7.99
CA LYS A 123 2.68 -3.41 7.83
C LYS A 123 2.95 -3.05 6.37
N ILE A 124 2.62 -3.96 5.44
CA ILE A 124 2.78 -3.74 3.99
C ILE A 124 1.87 -2.60 3.52
N THR A 125 0.59 -2.61 3.89
CA THR A 125 -0.36 -1.56 3.45
C THR A 125 0.06 -0.16 3.95
N ASN A 126 0.56 -0.05 5.18
CA ASN A 126 1.05 1.20 5.76
C ASN A 126 2.33 1.68 5.07
N ALA A 127 3.22 0.75 4.68
CA ALA A 127 4.40 1.09 3.89
C ALA A 127 4.02 1.65 2.51
N ILE A 128 2.93 1.19 1.90
CA ILE A 128 2.44 1.75 0.63
C ILE A 128 1.82 3.13 0.83
N VAL A 129 0.93 3.28 1.82
CA VAL A 129 0.07 4.48 1.94
C VAL A 129 0.83 5.75 2.30
N ILE A 130 1.99 5.64 2.96
CA ILE A 130 2.77 6.81 3.38
C ILE A 130 3.15 7.69 2.18
N PHE A 131 3.46 7.08 1.03
CA PHE A 131 3.80 7.75 -0.23
C PHE A 131 2.59 8.37 -0.96
N PHE A 132 1.42 8.40 -0.32
CA PHE A 132 0.22 9.06 -0.82
C PHE A 132 -0.33 10.12 0.15
N ILE A 133 0.17 10.19 1.39
CA ILE A 133 -0.29 11.12 2.42
C ILE A 133 0.47 12.45 2.37
N SER A 134 1.65 12.45 1.74
CA SER A 134 2.53 13.61 1.51
C SER A 134 1.87 14.74 0.73
#